data_AF-A0A520RZS6-F1
#
_entry.id   AF-A0A520RZS6-F1
#
_cell.length_a   1.000
_cell.length_b   1.000
_cell.length_c   1.000
_cell.angle_alpha   90.00
_cell.angle_beta   90.00
_cell.angle_gamma   90.00
#
_symmetry.space_group_name_H-M   'P 1'
#
loop_
_entity.id
_entity.type
_entity.pdbx_description
1 polymer ?
#
loop_
_entity_poly.entity_id
_entity_poly.type
_entity_poly.pdbx_seq_one_letter_code
_entity_poly.pdbx_strand_id
1 'polypeptide(L)' 'MNEYTHILVAVDLTEESRVLAKKACALQKAYEAKLSCVHVIEPL' A
#
# COMPACT_ATOMS: atom_id res chain seq x y z
N MET A 1 9.82 16.41 -9.93
CA MET A 1 8.39 16.10 -10.10
C MET A 1 8.16 14.79 -9.34
N ASN A 2 7.44 14.82 -8.21
CA ASN A 2 7.02 13.56 -7.57
C ASN A 2 5.74 13.14 -8.28
N GLU A 3 5.84 12.15 -9.17
CA GLU A 3 4.71 11.67 -10.01
C GLU A 3 3.59 11.03 -9.19
N TYR A 4 3.90 10.53 -7.98
CA TYR A 4 2.93 9.93 -7.08
C TYR A 4 2.83 10.75 -5.80
N THR A 5 1.62 11.23 -5.49
CA THR A 5 1.33 12.01 -4.27
C THR A 5 0.59 11.20 -3.22
N HIS A 6 -0.15 10.17 -3.63
CA HIS A 6 -0.88 9.28 -2.73
C HIS A 6 -0.90 7.85 -3.28
N ILE A 7 -0.42 6.92 -2.47
CA ILE A 7 -0.38 5.48 -2.73
C ILE A 7 -1.43 4.80 -1.85
N LEU A 8 -2.28 3.99 -2.47
CA LEU A 8 -3.26 3.14 -1.79
C LEU A 8 -2.83 1.67 -1.92
N VAL A 9 -2.64 0.97 -0.81
CA VAL A 9 -2.30 -0.46 -0.80
C VAL A 9 -3.46 -1.26 -0.21
N ALA A 10 -3.94 -2.25 -0.97
CA ALA A 10 -4.92 -3.23 -0.49
C ALA A 10 -4.17 -4.42 0.15
N VAL A 11 -4.67 -4.89 1.29
CA VAL A 11 -4.15 -6.07 1.98
C VAL A 11 -5.30 -7.02 2.33
N ASP A 12 -5.06 -8.32 2.24
CA ASP A 12 -6.02 -9.40 2.54
C ASP A 12 -5.62 -10.20 3.79
N LEU A 13 -4.69 -9.65 4.60
CA LEU A 13 -4.13 -10.27 5.81
C LEU A 13 -3.36 -11.58 5.58
N THR A 14 -3.10 -11.96 4.33
CA THR A 14 -2.20 -13.08 4.00
C THR A 14 -0.74 -12.66 4.13
N GLU A 15 0.15 -13.65 4.29
CA GLU A 15 1.61 -13.40 4.26
C GLU A 15 2.08 -12.81 2.91
N GLU A 16 1.38 -13.14 1.83
CA GLU A 16 1.68 -12.68 0.47
C GLU A 16 1.45 -11.17 0.34
N SER A 17 0.40 -10.65 0.98
CA SER A 17 0.13 -9.20 1.03
C SER A 17 1.23 -8.38 1.69
N ARG A 18 2.07 -8.99 2.54
CA ARG A 18 3.22 -8.29 3.15
C ARG A 18 4.25 -7.87 2.11
N VAL A 19 4.39 -8.61 1.00
CA VAL A 19 5.30 -8.25 -0.09
C VAL A 19 4.83 -6.97 -0.76
N LEU A 20 3.52 -6.84 -1.01
CA LEU A 20 2.88 -5.64 -1.55
C LEU A 20 3.03 -4.46 -0.58
N ALA A 21 2.79 -4.66 0.71
CA ALA A 21 2.96 -3.62 1.73
C ALA A 21 4.40 -3.08 1.79
N LYS A 22 5.42 -3.95 1.70
CA LYS A 22 6.83 -3.56 1.64
C LYS A 22 7.16 -2.72 0.40
N LYS A 23 6.65 -3.13 -0.77
CA LYS A 23 6.82 -2.37 -2.02
C LYS A 23 6.15 -0.99 -1.94
N ALA A 24 4.94 -0.92 -1.39
CA ALA A 24 4.22 0.33 -1.20
C ALA A 24 4.98 1.29 -0.27
N CYS A 25 5.61 0.78 0.80
CA CYS A 25 6.48 1.56 1.68
C CYS A 25 7.75 2.07 0.97
N ALA A 26 8.37 1.26 0.11
CA ALA A 26 9.51 1.70 -0.69
C ALA A 26 9.14 2.84 -1.65
N LEU A 27 7.99 2.73 -2.32
CA LEU A 27 7.46 3.77 -3.21
C LEU A 27 7.09 5.05 -2.43
N GLN A 28 6.45 4.90 -1.27
CA GLN A 28 6.12 6.01 -0.37
C GLN A 28 7.35 6.86 -0.06
N LYS A 29 8.47 6.21 0.26
CA LYS A 29 9.75 6.89 0.55
C LYS A 29 10.38 7.52 -0.69
N ALA A 30 10.33 6.83 -1.83
CA ALA A 30 10.94 7.30 -3.07
C ALA A 30 10.24 8.55 -3.63
N TYR A 31 8.92 8.67 -3.43
CA TYR A 31 8.11 9.76 -3.96
C TYR A 31 7.62 10.74 -2.89
N GLU A 32 8.04 10.57 -1.63
CA GLU A 32 7.52 11.31 -0.46
C GLU A 32 5.98 11.38 -0.43
N ALA A 33 5.35 10.32 -0.92
CA ALA A 33 3.91 10.24 -1.11
C ALA A 33 3.20 9.94 0.22
N LYS A 34 1.92 10.25 0.31
CA LYS A 34 1.05 9.70 1.36
C LYS A 34 0.83 8.22 1.08
N LEU A 35 0.82 7.38 2.12
CA LEU A 35 0.46 5.95 2.00
C LEU A 35 -0.78 5.67 2.84
N SER A 36 -1.78 5.03 2.23
CA SER A 36 -2.97 4.53 2.93
C SER A 36 -3.11 3.03 2.69
N CYS A 37 -3.39 2.29 3.75
CA CYS A 37 -3.61 0.84 3.72
C CYS A 37 -5.11 0.55 3.89
N VAL A 38 -5.65 -0.34 3.08
CA VAL A 38 -7.06 -0.75 3.11
C VAL A 38 -7.14 -2.26 3.17
N HIS A 39 -8.02 -2.77 4.03
CA HIS A 39 -8.46 -4.15 4.04
C HIS A 39 -9.96 -4.16 3.77
N VAL A 40 -10.39 -4.98 2.80
CA VAL A 40 -11.81 -5.15 2.49
C VAL A 40 -12.36 -6.26 3.39
N ILE A 41 -13.42 -5.97 4.13
CA ILE A 41 -14.14 -6.97 4.90
C ILE A 41 -15.10 -7.68 3.94
N GLU A 42 -14.88 -8.98 3.72
CA GLU A 42 -15.78 -9.80 2.91
C GLU A 42 -17.01 -10.21 3.74
N PRO A 43 -18.23 -10.04 3.22
CA PRO A 43 -19.43 -10.57 3.87
C PRO A 43 -19.39 -12.11 3.82
N LEU A 44 -19.62 -12.73 4.99
CA LEU A 44 -19.82 -14.17 5.13
C LEU A 44 -21.14 -14.63 4.49
#